data_AF-A0A2T4DAF8-F1
#
_entry.id   AF-A0A2T4DAF8-F1
#
_cell.length_a   1.000
_cell.length_b   1.000
_cell.length_c   1.000
_cell.angle_alpha   90.00
_cell.angle_beta   90.00
_cell.angle_gamma   90.00
#
_symmetry.space_group_name_H-M   'P 1'
#
loop_
_entity.id
_entity.type
_entity.pdbx_description
1 polymer ?
#
loop_
_entity_poly.entity_id
_entity_poly.type
_entity_poly.pdbx_seq_one_letter_code
_entity_poly.pdbx_strand_id
1 'polypeptide(L)'
;MELVIKERTFLPKDFKVKDWEGLKPYFEKLLAADISSEEALKQWFHQMSELEAVVSEDMAWRYIKMTCDTTDQQLSEAFEYFVREIQPHI
;
A
#
# COMPACT_ATOMS: atom_id res chain seq x y z
N MET A 1 26.24 2.03 -9.87
CA MET A 1 25.03 2.71 -9.40
C MET A 1 24.57 1.95 -8.18
N GLU A 2 24.85 2.45 -6.98
CA GLU A 2 24.35 1.84 -5.75
C GLU A 2 22.86 2.16 -5.63
N LEU A 3 22.04 1.12 -5.50
CA LEU A 3 20.62 1.28 -5.22
C LEU A 3 20.47 1.71 -3.76
N VAL A 4 20.16 2.98 -3.54
CA VAL A 4 19.82 3.49 -2.22
C VAL A 4 18.39 3.10 -1.91
N ILE A 5 18.20 2.16 -0.98
CA ILE A 5 16.88 1.77 -0.49
C ILE A 5 16.36 2.90 0.40
N LYS A 6 15.33 3.62 -0.06
CA LYS A 6 14.71 4.68 0.72
C LYS A 6 13.92 4.07 1.86
N GLU A 7 14.23 4.48 3.10
CA GLU A 7 13.47 4.02 4.27
C GLU A 7 12.05 4.61 4.26
N ARG A 8 11.09 3.82 4.76
CA ARG A 8 9.71 4.25 4.99
C ARG A 8 9.69 5.34 6.07
N THR A 9 8.91 6.39 5.81
CA THR A 9 8.77 7.56 6.69
C THR A 9 7.32 7.82 7.08
N PHE A 10 6.37 7.30 6.31
CA PHE A 10 4.94 7.48 6.53
C PHE A 10 4.29 6.25 7.17
N LEU A 11 4.66 5.06 6.69
CA LEU A 11 4.20 3.77 7.20
C LEU A 11 5.23 3.16 8.16
N PRO A 12 4.79 2.35 9.14
CA PRO A 12 5.70 1.54 9.94
C PRO A 12 6.64 0.68 9.08
N LYS A 13 7.87 0.47 9.54
CA LYS A 13 8.90 -0.30 8.80
C LYS A 13 8.42 -1.71 8.45
N ASP A 14 7.67 -2.33 9.36
CA ASP A 14 7.12 -3.67 9.26
C ASP A 14 5.65 -3.71 8.82
N PHE A 15 5.11 -2.59 8.32
CA PHE A 15 3.72 -2.51 7.89
C PHE A 15 3.38 -3.58 6.84
N LYS A 16 2.25 -4.26 7.07
CA LYS A 16 1.66 -5.28 6.20
C LYS A 16 0.22 -4.90 5.87
N VAL A 17 -0.13 -4.98 4.59
CA VAL A 17 -1.50 -4.82 4.13
C VAL A 17 -2.29 -6.07 4.51
N LYS A 18 -3.19 -5.94 5.49
CA LYS A 18 -4.01 -7.05 5.99
C LYS A 18 -5.46 -6.91 5.58
N ASP A 19 -6.02 -5.73 5.84
CA ASP A 19 -7.41 -5.35 5.62
C ASP A 19 -7.51 -3.85 5.32
N TRP A 20 -8.70 -3.40 4.94
CA TRP A 20 -8.96 -1.98 4.71
C TRP A 20 -8.83 -1.14 5.99
N GLU A 21 -9.28 -1.64 7.14
CA GLU A 21 -9.24 -0.88 8.40
C GLU A 21 -7.81 -0.52 8.84
N GLY A 22 -6.82 -1.34 8.52
CA GLY A 22 -5.41 -1.03 8.74
C GLY A 22 -4.84 0.04 7.79
N LEU A 23 -5.40 0.19 6.59
CA LEU A 23 -4.97 1.17 5.59
C LEU A 23 -5.69 2.51 5.74
N LYS A 24 -6.99 2.47 6.07
CA LYS A 24 -7.90 3.61 6.14
C LYS A 24 -7.35 4.81 6.93
N PRO A 25 -6.74 4.65 8.13
CA PRO A 25 -6.21 5.79 8.88
C PRO A 25 -5.13 6.58 8.12
N TYR A 26 -4.35 5.92 7.25
CA TYR A 26 -3.32 6.57 6.46
C TYR A 26 -3.91 7.36 5.29
N PHE A 27 -4.94 6.82 4.64
CA PHE A 27 -5.71 7.55 3.63
C PHE A 27 -6.43 8.76 4.24
N GLU A 28 -7.10 8.58 5.38
CA GLU A 28 -7.76 9.69 6.09
C GLU A 28 -6.76 10.76 6.52
N LYS A 29 -5.55 10.38 6.96
CA LYS A 29 -4.48 11.32 7.29
C LYS A 29 -4.01 12.12 6.08
N LEU A 30 -3.90 11.49 4.90
CA LEU A 30 -3.55 12.19 3.66
C LEU A 30 -4.68 13.12 3.21
N LEU A 31 -5.94 12.70 3.33
CA LEU A 31 -7.10 13.52 2.96
C LEU A 31 -7.27 14.74 3.87
N ALA A 32 -6.94 14.61 5.15
CA ALA A 32 -7.02 15.69 6.13
C ALA A 32 -5.76 16.56 6.20
N ALA A 33 -4.72 16.27 5.40
CA ALA A 33 -3.46 16.99 5.45
C ALA A 33 -3.62 18.42 4.90
N ASP A 34 -3.05 19.39 5.62
CA ASP A 34 -2.90 20.75 5.12
C ASP A 34 -1.75 20.80 4.10
N ILE A 35 -2.06 21.23 2.87
CA ILE A 35 -1.13 21.33 1.74
C ILE A 35 -0.89 22.78 1.30
N SER A 36 -1.11 23.75 2.20
CA SER A 36 -1.06 25.18 1.90
C SER A 36 0.34 25.76 1.65
N SER A 37 1.42 24.99 1.88
CA SER A 37 2.79 25.40 1.56
C SER A 37 3.48 24.43 0.59
N GLU A 38 4.52 24.91 -0.09
CA GLU A 38 5.32 24.09 -1.00
C GLU A 38 5.94 22.88 -0.28
N GLU A 39 6.46 23.08 0.92
CA GLU A 39 7.05 22.03 1.75
C GLU A 39 6.00 21.00 2.18
N ALA A 40 4.82 21.46 2.60
CA ALA A 40 3.72 20.59 3.00
C ALA A 40 3.21 19.75 1.81
N LEU A 41 3.07 20.36 0.64
CA LEU A 41 2.67 19.68 -0.58
C LEU A 41 3.71 18.62 -1.03
N LYS A 42 5.00 18.95 -0.99
CA LYS A 42 6.07 17.98 -1.29
C LYS A 42 6.06 16.79 -0.33
N GLN A 43 5.87 17.07 0.96
CA GLN A 43 5.76 16.02 1.97
C GLN A 43 4.53 15.14 1.70
N TRP A 44 3.39 15.74 1.36
CA TRP A 44 2.17 15.02 1.02
C TRP A 44 2.38 14.08 -0.17
N PHE A 45 3.03 14.55 -1.25
CA PHE A 45 3.36 13.68 -2.40
C PHE A 45 4.24 12.50 -2.01
N HIS A 46 5.24 12.70 -1.14
CA HIS A 46 6.07 11.60 -0.66
C HIS A 46 5.28 10.58 0.15
N GLN A 47 4.39 11.03 1.04
CA GLN A 47 3.57 10.14 1.87
C GLN A 47 2.54 9.36 1.03
N MET A 48 1.89 10.04 0.07
CA MET A 48 0.97 9.41 -0.88
C MET A 48 1.70 8.36 -1.73
N SER A 49 2.85 8.72 -2.30
CA SER A 49 3.65 7.79 -3.11
C SER A 49 4.15 6.59 -2.31
N GLU A 50 4.53 6.79 -1.04
CA GLU A 50 4.94 5.69 -0.16
C GLU A 50 3.76 4.74 0.13
N LEU A 51 2.57 5.27 0.44
CA LEU A 51 1.37 4.47 0.69
C LEU A 51 0.96 3.67 -0.54
N GLU A 52 0.88 4.32 -1.70
CA GLU A 52 0.53 3.70 -2.98
C GLU A 52 1.52 2.58 -3.34
N ALA A 53 2.82 2.84 -3.20
CA ALA A 53 3.85 1.85 -3.50
C ALA A 53 3.69 0.58 -2.66
N VAL A 54 3.42 0.71 -1.35
CA VAL A 54 3.23 -0.44 -0.46
C VAL A 54 1.98 -1.24 -0.82
N VAL A 55 0.87 -0.56 -1.13
CA VAL A 55 -0.40 -1.21 -1.51
C VAL A 55 -0.24 -1.93 -2.85
N SER A 56 0.37 -1.27 -3.84
CA SER A 56 0.61 -1.82 -5.17
C SER A 56 1.53 -3.04 -5.13
N GLU A 57 2.61 -2.97 -4.35
CA GLU A 57 3.55 -4.07 -4.18
C GLU A 57 2.88 -5.29 -3.51
N ASP A 58 2.06 -5.09 -2.48
CA ASP A 58 1.33 -6.19 -1.83
C ASP A 58 0.36 -6.88 -2.80
N MET A 59 -0.39 -6.10 -3.59
CA MET A 59 -1.28 -6.62 -4.64
C MET A 59 -0.50 -7.43 -5.68
N ALA A 60 0.61 -6.86 -6.18
CA ALA A 60 1.46 -7.50 -7.17
C ALA A 60 2.00 -8.85 -6.65
N TRP A 61 2.45 -8.92 -5.40
CA TRP A 61 2.92 -10.18 -4.80
C TRP A 61 1.81 -11.21 -4.63
N ARG A 62 0.59 -10.80 -4.24
CA ARG A 62 -0.56 -11.73 -4.19
C ARG A 62 -0.86 -12.31 -5.56
N TYR A 63 -0.90 -11.45 -6.58
CA TYR A 63 -1.14 -11.87 -7.95
C TYR A 63 -0.03 -12.82 -8.45
N ILE A 64 1.24 -12.45 -8.29
CA ILE A 64 2.38 -13.29 -8.68
C ILE A 64 2.26 -14.67 -8.03
N LYS A 65 2.07 -14.73 -6.71
CA LYS A 65 1.97 -16.00 -5.98
C LYS A 65 0.80 -16.86 -6.48
N MET A 66 -0.40 -16.28 -6.61
CA MET A 66 -1.57 -16.97 -7.14
C MET A 66 -1.32 -17.52 -8.55
N THR A 67 -0.64 -16.76 -9.42
CA THR A 67 -0.33 -17.22 -10.78
C THR A 67 0.79 -18.26 -10.85
N CYS A 68 1.70 -18.29 -9.88
CA CYS A 68 2.75 -19.30 -9.78
C CYS A 68 2.22 -20.66 -9.32
N ASP A 69 1.23 -20.68 -8.43
CA ASP A 69 0.56 -21.92 -7.99
C ASP A 69 -0.95 -21.71 -7.96
N THR A 70 -1.58 -21.99 -9.11
CA THR A 70 -3.03 -21.84 -9.30
C THR A 70 -3.85 -22.96 -8.65
N THR A 71 -3.19 -23.95 -8.03
CA THR A 71 -3.87 -25.03 -7.30
C THR A 71 -3.95 -24.75 -5.80
N ASP A 72 -3.17 -23.81 -5.30
CA ASP A 72 -3.24 -23.35 -3.92
C ASP A 72 -4.44 -22.40 -3.71
N GLN A 73 -5.44 -22.91 -3.02
CA GLN A 73 -6.66 -22.17 -2.69
C GLN A 73 -6.38 -20.96 -1.78
N GLN A 74 -5.40 -21.03 -0.87
CA GLN A 74 -5.09 -19.92 0.05
C GLN A 74 -4.51 -18.72 -0.69
N LEU A 75 -3.67 -18.97 -1.71
CA LEU A 75 -3.13 -17.91 -2.56
C LEU A 75 -4.22 -17.21 -3.38
N SER A 76 -5.17 -18.00 -3.88
CA SER A 76 -6.33 -17.50 -4.61
C SER A 76 -7.25 -16.67 -3.71
N GLU A 77 -7.59 -17.18 -2.52
CA GLU A 77 -8.38 -16.46 -1.51
C GLU A 77 -7.70 -15.17 -1.06
N ALA A 78 -6.37 -15.18 -0.88
CA ALA A 78 -5.63 -13.98 -0.49
C ALA A 78 -5.69 -12.88 -1.56
N PHE A 79 -5.63 -13.24 -2.85
CA PHE A 79 -5.79 -12.30 -3.95
C PHE A 79 -7.24 -11.83 -4.09
N GLU A 80 -8.21 -12.74 -4.07
CA GLU A 80 -9.64 -12.41 -4.14
C GLU A 80 -10.08 -11.49 -3.00
N TYR A 81 -9.59 -11.73 -1.78
CA TYR A 81 -9.85 -10.87 -0.63
C TYR A 81 -9.34 -9.45 -0.87
N PHE A 82 -8.12 -9.29 -1.40
CA PHE A 82 -7.60 -7.96 -1.73
C PHE A 82 -8.52 -7.24 -2.74
N VAL A 83 -8.92 -7.93 -3.81
CA VAL A 83 -9.76 -7.35 -4.88
C VAL A 83 -11.16 -7.01 -4.39
N ARG A 84 -11.75 -7.80 -3.49
CA ARG A 84 -13.13 -7.60 -3.01
C ARG A 84 -13.23 -6.67 -1.80
N GLU A 85 -12.30 -6.77 -0.87
CA GLU A 85 -12.43 -6.16 0.46
C GLU A 85 -11.44 -5.00 0.69
N ILE A 86 -10.43 -4.83 -0.15
CA ILE A 86 -9.43 -3.74 0.00
C ILE A 86 -9.50 -2.78 -1.20
N GLN A 87 -9.33 -3.29 -2.41
CA GLN A 87 -9.23 -2.48 -3.63
C GLN A 87 -10.39 -1.50 -3.86
N PRO A 88 -11.68 -1.83 -3.58
CA PRO A 88 -12.79 -0.92 -3.85
C PRO A 88 -12.82 0.32 -2.96
N HIS A 89 -12.09 0.31 -1.85
CA HIS A 89 -12.03 1.43 -0.91
C HIS A 89 -10.90 2.43 -1.21
N ILE A 90 -9.92 2.02 -2.02
CA ILE A 90 -8.79 2.83 -2.46
C ILE A 90 -9.22 3.66 -3.67
#